data_AF-A0A093URY5-F1
#
_entry.id   AF-A0A093URY5-F1
#
_cell.length_a   1.000
_cell.length_b   1.000
_cell.length_c   1.000
_cell.angle_alpha   90.00
_cell.angle_beta   90.00
_cell.angle_gamma   90.00
#
_symmetry.space_group_name_H-M   'P 1'
#
loop_
_entity.id
_entity.type
_entity.pdbx_description
1 polymer ?
#
loop_
_entity_poly.entity_id
_entity_poly.type
_entity_poly.pdbx_seq_one_letter_code
_entity_poly.pdbx_strand_id
1 'polypeptide(L)'
;MALVDVLDWLPQSHPGYSRLLSYFTELAMALQRNWDSHGGWWLVMEAPYPGMAGNYIECSGTAMFIYGFLKGIRKGYLDRSSYTQTATRAYNAIVEKFVGGNETTGMLTWEGTVNVGSGNASYEYYISQPVVENHLNGAGPFVYASVEFEALQET
;
A
#
# COMPACT_ATOMS: atom_id res chain seq x y z
N MET A 1 -1.23 -4.18 6.29
CA MET A 1 -1.16 -5.65 6.17
C MET A 1 -1.44 -6.35 7.51
N ALA A 2 -0.55 -6.26 8.50
CA ALA A 2 -0.67 -7.04 9.76
C ALA A 2 -2.05 -7.02 10.45
N LEU A 3 -2.67 -5.84 10.59
CA LEU A 3 -3.99 -5.71 11.23
C LEU A 3 -5.10 -6.47 10.49
N VAL A 4 -5.10 -6.48 9.15
CA VAL A 4 -6.13 -7.22 8.40
C VAL A 4 -5.82 -8.72 8.36
N ASP A 5 -4.55 -9.10 8.39
CA ASP A 5 -4.13 -10.51 8.33
C ASP A 5 -4.35 -11.25 9.64
N VAL A 6 -4.07 -10.62 10.78
CA VAL A 6 -4.27 -11.25 12.10
C VAL A 6 -5.76 -11.58 12.35
N LEU A 7 -6.69 -10.82 11.76
CA LEU A 7 -8.12 -11.06 11.87
C LEU A 7 -8.60 -12.35 11.17
N ASP A 8 -7.82 -12.92 10.26
CA ASP A 8 -8.12 -14.22 9.66
C ASP A 8 -7.89 -15.39 10.63
N TRP A 9 -6.99 -15.21 11.60
CA TRP A 9 -6.54 -16.25 12.51
C TRP A 9 -7.10 -16.11 13.92
N LEU A 10 -7.50 -14.90 14.30
CA LEU A 10 -8.02 -14.63 15.63
C LEU A 10 -9.51 -14.98 15.70
N PRO A 11 -9.95 -15.82 16.65
CA PRO A 11 -11.37 -16.09 16.85
C PRO A 11 -12.15 -14.79 17.10
N GLN A 12 -13.34 -14.65 16.51
CA GLN A 12 -14.17 -13.45 16.72
C GLN A 12 -14.56 -13.25 18.20
N SER A 13 -14.62 -14.34 18.98
CA SER A 13 -14.87 -14.31 20.42
C SER A 13 -13.66 -13.84 21.25
N HIS A 14 -12.47 -13.74 20.65
CA HIS A 14 -11.28 -13.30 21.35
C HIS A 14 -11.41 -11.81 21.74
N PRO A 15 -11.07 -11.41 22.98
CA PRO A 15 -11.24 -10.02 23.44
C PRO A 15 -10.50 -8.97 22.60
N GLY A 16 -9.40 -9.36 21.96
CA GLY A 16 -8.61 -8.50 21.08
C GLY A 16 -9.19 -8.30 19.67
N TYR A 17 -10.16 -9.10 19.23
CA TYR A 17 -10.66 -9.06 17.85
C TYR A 17 -11.29 -7.71 17.50
N SER A 18 -12.26 -7.27 18.31
CA SER A 18 -12.95 -5.99 18.12
C SER A 18 -11.98 -4.81 18.17
N ARG A 19 -10.99 -4.87 19.06
CA ARG A 19 -9.96 -3.84 19.20
C ARG A 19 -9.07 -3.73 17.95
N LEU A 20 -8.58 -4.85 17.42
CA LEU A 20 -7.75 -4.87 16.22
C LEU A 20 -8.54 -4.46 14.98
N LEU A 21 -9.81 -4.86 14.89
CA LEU A 21 -10.71 -4.41 13.84
C LEU A 21 -10.91 -2.89 13.89
N SER A 22 -11.09 -2.30 15.09
CA SER A 22 -11.18 -0.82 15.24
C SER A 22 -9.91 -0.14 14.76
N TYR A 23 -8.73 -0.64 15.14
CA TYR A 23 -7.46 -0.07 14.68
C TYR A 23 -7.30 -0.17 13.17
N PHE A 24 -7.74 -1.27 12.57
CA PHE A 24 -7.73 -1.43 11.13
C PHE A 24 -8.62 -0.42 10.43
N THR A 25 -9.88 -0.26 10.87
CA THR A 25 -10.84 0.66 10.24
C THR A 25 -10.45 2.12 10.46
N GLU A 26 -9.91 2.48 11.64
CA GLU A 26 -9.35 3.81 11.92
C GLU A 26 -8.16 4.15 11.03
N LEU A 27 -7.22 3.20 10.87
CA LEU A 27 -6.08 3.36 9.98
C LEU A 27 -6.54 3.50 8.51
N ALA A 28 -7.49 2.67 8.07
CA ALA A 28 -8.04 2.74 6.72
C ALA A 28 -8.65 4.12 6.43
N MET A 29 -9.44 4.67 7.36
CA MET A 29 -9.98 6.02 7.25
C MET A 29 -8.88 7.09 7.16
N ALA A 30 -7.83 6.98 7.97
CA ALA A 30 -6.71 7.93 7.95
C ALA A 30 -5.92 7.85 6.64
N LEU A 31 -5.67 6.66 6.13
CA LEU A 31 -4.99 6.45 4.84
C LEU A 31 -5.82 6.99 3.68
N GLN A 32 -7.14 6.75 3.66
CA GLN A 32 -8.00 7.31 2.62
C GLN A 32 -7.97 8.84 2.59
N ARG A 33 -7.96 9.49 3.76
CA ARG A 33 -7.86 10.97 3.85
C ARG A 33 -6.53 11.52 3.35
N ASN A 34 -5.46 10.74 3.44
CA ASN A 34 -4.11 11.14 3.02
C ASN A 34 -3.71 10.57 1.67
N TRP A 35 -4.65 10.01 0.90
CA TRP A 35 -4.39 9.55 -0.45
C TRP A 35 -4.18 10.74 -1.37
N ASP A 36 -3.07 10.73 -2.11
CA ASP A 36 -2.77 11.77 -3.09
C ASP A 36 -3.44 11.44 -4.44
N SER A 37 -4.03 12.45 -5.09
CA SER A 37 -4.72 12.29 -6.36
C SER A 37 -3.83 11.81 -7.51
N HIS A 38 -2.49 11.93 -7.39
CA HIS A 38 -1.52 11.36 -8.32
C HIS A 38 -1.36 9.84 -8.16
N GLY A 39 -2.12 9.20 -7.27
CA GLY A 39 -2.35 7.76 -7.31
C GLY A 39 -1.68 6.95 -6.20
N GLY A 40 -1.31 7.54 -5.07
CA GLY A 40 -0.75 6.77 -3.97
C GLY A 40 -0.48 7.60 -2.72
N TRP A 41 0.48 7.15 -1.91
CA TRP A 41 0.90 7.83 -0.70
C TRP A 41 2.35 8.27 -0.79
N TRP A 42 2.62 9.46 -0.27
CA TRP A 42 3.96 10.03 -0.19
C TRP A 42 4.87 9.20 0.73
N LEU A 43 6.16 9.12 0.41
CA LEU A 43 7.18 8.52 1.28
C LEU A 43 7.10 9.09 2.70
N VAL A 44 7.00 10.43 2.79
CA VAL A 44 6.72 11.14 4.04
C VAL A 44 5.35 11.81 3.91
N MET A 45 4.37 11.27 4.63
CA MET A 45 2.95 11.64 4.49
C MET A 45 2.54 12.84 5.33
N GLU A 46 3.30 13.17 6.38
CA GLU A 46 2.92 14.21 7.32
C GLU A 46 3.24 15.62 6.78
N ALA A 47 2.38 16.60 7.09
CA ALA A 47 2.65 17.99 6.75
C ALA A 47 3.95 18.46 7.43
N PRO A 48 4.79 19.27 6.75
CA PRO A 48 4.56 19.92 5.46
C PRO A 48 5.07 19.13 4.23
N TYR A 49 5.46 17.87 4.39
CA TYR A 49 6.27 17.14 3.40
C TYR A 49 5.60 16.73 2.09
N PRO A 50 4.28 16.45 2.01
CA PRO A 50 3.62 16.20 0.73
C PRO A 50 3.89 17.32 -0.29
N GLY A 51 4.42 16.95 -1.46
CA GLY A 51 4.78 17.90 -2.52
C GLY A 51 6.08 18.68 -2.31
N MET A 52 6.79 18.50 -1.18
CA MET A 52 8.13 19.09 -1.01
C MET A 52 9.16 18.45 -1.94
N ALA A 53 10.21 19.21 -2.27
CA ALA A 53 11.29 18.76 -3.13
C ALA A 53 11.92 17.46 -2.61
N GLY A 54 12.03 16.46 -3.48
CA GLY A 54 12.59 15.14 -3.17
C GLY A 54 11.59 14.12 -2.61
N ASN A 55 10.42 14.53 -2.12
CA ASN A 55 9.37 13.57 -1.76
C ASN A 55 8.77 12.96 -3.02
N TYR A 56 8.25 11.74 -2.91
CA TYR A 56 7.64 11.02 -4.02
C TYR A 56 6.56 10.07 -3.53
N ILE A 57 5.65 9.69 -4.42
CA ILE A 57 4.71 8.59 -4.18
C ILE A 57 5.51 7.29 -4.11
N GLU A 58 5.55 6.67 -2.93
CA GLU A 58 6.37 5.52 -2.62
C GLU A 58 5.62 4.21 -2.91
N CYS A 59 6.27 3.27 -3.58
CA CYS A 59 5.58 2.13 -4.18
C CYS A 59 5.22 1.03 -3.18
N SER A 60 6.10 0.69 -2.23
CA SER A 60 5.91 -0.44 -1.33
C SER A 60 4.80 -0.20 -0.31
N GLY A 61 4.83 0.93 0.39
CA GLY A 61 3.81 1.40 1.31
C GLY A 61 2.46 1.59 0.61
N THR A 62 2.47 2.16 -0.60
CA THR A 62 1.24 2.27 -1.41
C THR A 62 0.65 0.89 -1.70
N ALA A 63 1.46 -0.09 -2.12
CA ALA A 63 1.00 -1.47 -2.35
C ALA A 63 0.47 -2.13 -1.05
N MET A 64 1.13 -1.91 0.09
CA MET A 64 0.67 -2.42 1.40
C MET A 64 -0.68 -1.83 1.83
N PHE A 65 -0.94 -0.55 1.52
CA PHE A 65 -2.20 0.12 1.81
C PHE A 65 -3.32 -0.36 0.89
N ILE A 66 -3.03 -0.49 -0.42
CA ILE A 66 -3.95 -1.07 -1.39
C ILE A 66 -4.37 -2.48 -0.97
N TYR A 67 -3.42 -3.35 -0.64
CA TYR A 67 -3.71 -4.68 -0.10
C TYR A 67 -4.66 -4.61 1.11
N GLY A 68 -4.34 -3.73 2.07
CA GLY A 68 -5.17 -3.52 3.25
C GLY A 68 -6.61 -3.15 2.90
N PHE A 69 -6.80 -2.19 1.98
CA PHE A 69 -8.13 -1.77 1.54
C PHE A 69 -8.88 -2.91 0.83
N LEU A 70 -8.27 -3.54 -0.17
CA LEU A 70 -8.91 -4.56 -0.98
C LEU A 70 -9.31 -5.77 -0.15
N LYS A 71 -8.41 -6.27 0.70
CA LYS A 71 -8.73 -7.35 1.64
C LYS A 71 -9.79 -6.94 2.65
N GLY A 72 -9.71 -5.71 3.18
CA GLY A 72 -10.73 -5.17 4.08
C GLY A 72 -12.12 -5.13 3.46
N ILE A 73 -12.23 -4.76 2.18
CA ILE A 73 -13.47 -4.80 1.41
C ILE A 73 -13.96 -6.25 1.24
N ARG A 74 -13.09 -7.15 0.76
CA ARG A 74 -13.44 -8.57 0.54
C ARG A 74 -13.93 -9.26 1.82
N LYS A 75 -13.32 -8.94 2.96
CA LYS A 75 -13.69 -9.50 4.27
C LYS A 75 -14.91 -8.82 4.91
N GLY A 76 -15.43 -7.75 4.33
CA GLY A 76 -16.57 -6.99 4.86
C GLY A 76 -16.22 -6.10 6.06
N TYR A 77 -14.95 -5.80 6.28
CA TYR A 77 -14.48 -4.90 7.36
C TYR A 77 -14.56 -3.43 6.94
N LEU A 78 -14.46 -3.16 5.64
CA LEU A 78 -14.58 -1.84 5.05
C LEU A 78 -15.77 -1.79 4.11
N ASP A 79 -16.50 -0.67 4.13
CA ASP A 79 -17.60 -0.45 3.20
C ASP A 79 -17.09 -0.38 1.75
N ARG A 80 -17.62 -1.25 0.88
CA ARG A 80 -17.19 -1.34 -0.52
C ARG A 80 -17.35 0.00 -1.24
N SER A 81 -18.49 0.67 -1.07
CA SER A 81 -18.79 1.90 -1.81
C SER A 81 -17.83 3.04 -1.44
N SER A 82 -17.41 3.09 -0.19
CA SER A 82 -16.54 4.13 0.35
C SER A 82 -15.08 3.95 -0.08
N TYR A 83 -14.56 2.73 -0.18
CA TYR A 83 -13.12 2.48 -0.36
C TYR A 83 -12.72 2.00 -1.77
N THR A 84 -13.65 1.51 -2.59
CA THR A 84 -13.33 0.92 -3.91
C THR A 84 -12.63 1.91 -4.83
N GLN A 85 -13.07 3.17 -4.88
CA GLN A 85 -12.45 4.17 -5.76
C GLN A 85 -10.99 4.44 -5.38
N THR A 86 -10.70 4.64 -4.10
CA THR A 86 -9.34 4.88 -3.60
C THR A 86 -8.44 3.67 -3.89
N ALA A 87 -8.92 2.47 -3.55
CA ALA A 87 -8.14 1.24 -3.72
C ALA A 87 -7.81 0.95 -5.20
N THR A 88 -8.81 1.02 -6.09
CA THR A 88 -8.63 0.68 -7.51
C THR A 88 -7.85 1.74 -8.28
N ARG A 89 -8.07 3.04 -7.99
CA ARG A 89 -7.27 4.11 -8.60
C ARG A 89 -5.82 4.08 -8.15
N ALA A 90 -5.56 3.82 -6.87
CA ALA A 90 -4.20 3.67 -6.38
C ALA A 90 -3.51 2.44 -6.99
N TYR A 91 -4.22 1.30 -7.11
CA TYR A 91 -3.69 0.11 -7.77
C TYR A 91 -3.30 0.38 -9.23
N ASN A 92 -4.20 0.96 -10.02
CA ASN A 92 -3.92 1.26 -11.42
C ASN A 92 -2.73 2.22 -11.57
N ALA A 93 -2.62 3.22 -10.69
CA ALA A 93 -1.51 4.17 -10.72
C ALA A 93 -0.16 3.52 -10.40
N ILE A 94 -0.09 2.58 -9.44
CA ILE A 94 1.16 1.87 -9.16
C ILE A 94 1.51 0.86 -10.25
N VAL A 95 0.52 0.25 -10.90
CA VAL A 95 0.76 -0.61 -12.07
C VAL A 95 1.35 0.22 -13.20
N GLU A 96 0.72 1.33 -13.56
CA GLU A 96 1.20 2.22 -14.63
C GLU A 96 2.61 2.77 -14.35
N LYS A 97 2.90 3.10 -13.08
CA LYS A 97 4.13 3.78 -12.72
C LYS A 97 5.32 2.86 -12.44
N PHE A 98 5.08 1.67 -11.87
CA PHE A 98 6.15 0.84 -11.32
C PHE A 98 6.27 -0.54 -11.95
N VAL A 99 5.30 -0.97 -12.76
CA VAL A 99 5.43 -2.22 -13.53
C VAL A 99 6.09 -1.90 -14.86
N GLY A 100 7.31 -2.40 -15.02
CA GLY A 100 8.07 -2.33 -16.26
C GLY A 100 8.15 -3.68 -16.96
N GLY A 101 8.91 -3.72 -18.05
CA GLY A 101 9.19 -4.92 -18.81
C GLY A 101 10.67 -5.00 -19.17
N ASN A 102 11.25 -6.18 -19.01
CA ASN A 102 12.58 -6.46 -19.50
C ASN A 102 12.49 -7.03 -20.91
N GLU A 103 12.80 -6.23 -21.93
CA GLU A 103 12.69 -6.62 -23.35
C GLU A 103 13.55 -7.83 -23.73
N THR A 104 14.65 -8.07 -23.02
CA THR A 104 15.56 -9.19 -23.30
C THR A 104 14.99 -10.53 -22.81
N THR A 105 14.33 -10.52 -21.66
CA THR A 105 13.81 -11.74 -21.02
C THR A 105 12.31 -11.93 -21.22
N GLY A 106 11.59 -10.88 -21.61
CA GLY A 106 10.13 -10.84 -21.66
C GLY A 106 9.46 -10.84 -20.28
N MET A 107 10.22 -10.69 -19.20
CA MET A 107 9.70 -10.70 -17.82
C MET A 107 9.26 -9.31 -17.38
N LEU A 108 8.30 -9.26 -16.44
CA LEU A 108 7.92 -8.02 -15.77
C LEU A 108 8.98 -7.59 -14.75
N THR A 109 9.12 -6.29 -14.56
CA THR A 109 9.95 -5.69 -13.50
C THR A 109 9.07 -4.90 -12.54
N TRP A 110 9.51 -4.78 -11.29
CA TRP A 110 8.92 -3.90 -10.29
C TRP A 110 9.91 -2.82 -9.88
N GLU A 111 9.56 -1.55 -10.08
CA GLU A 111 10.49 -0.41 -9.91
C GLU A 111 10.18 0.43 -8.65
N GLY A 112 11.10 1.33 -8.31
CA GLY A 112 10.83 2.41 -7.34
C GLY A 112 10.85 2.02 -5.86
N THR A 113 11.36 0.83 -5.49
CA THR A 113 11.38 0.39 -4.09
C THR A 113 12.65 0.81 -3.37
N VAL A 114 12.53 1.38 -2.16
CA VAL A 114 13.70 1.75 -1.34
C VAL A 114 14.50 0.50 -0.92
N ASN A 115 15.83 0.56 -1.09
CA ASN A 115 16.75 -0.56 -0.83
C ASN A 115 17.20 -0.71 0.63
N VAL A 116 16.78 0.19 1.53
CA VAL A 116 17.26 0.23 2.92
C VAL A 116 16.12 0.32 3.94
N GLY A 117 16.45 0.03 5.20
CA GLY A 117 15.58 0.26 6.35
C GLY A 117 15.55 1.72 6.80
N SER A 118 14.94 1.97 7.97
CA SER A 118 14.87 3.30 8.57
C SER A 118 16.17 3.68 9.28
N GLY A 119 16.62 4.92 9.10
CA GLY A 119 17.82 5.50 9.73
C GLY A 119 17.46 6.54 10.79
N ASN A 120 18.07 7.73 10.71
CA ASN A 120 17.89 8.81 11.71
C ASN A 120 16.51 9.52 11.64
N ALA A 121 15.57 8.98 10.87
CA ALA A 121 14.20 9.45 10.68
C ALA A 121 14.06 10.91 10.20
N SER A 122 15.10 11.52 9.62
CA SER A 122 14.99 12.86 9.03
C SER A 122 14.37 12.80 7.63
N TYR A 123 13.72 13.89 7.21
CA TYR A 123 13.16 13.99 5.86
C TYR A 123 14.24 13.79 4.79
N GLU A 124 15.39 14.46 4.94
CA GLU A 124 16.55 14.37 4.06
C GLU A 124 17.08 12.95 3.96
N TYR A 125 17.10 12.23 5.09
CA TYR A 125 17.47 10.82 5.09
C TYR A 125 16.50 10.02 4.23
N TYR A 126 15.19 10.14 4.43
CA TYR A 126 14.21 9.37 3.68
C TYR A 126 14.29 9.64 2.18
N ILE A 127 14.32 10.91 1.74
CA ILE A 127 14.32 11.25 0.31
C ILE A 127 15.65 10.96 -0.40
N SER A 128 16.74 10.75 0.36
CA SER A 128 18.06 10.45 -0.21
C SER A 128 18.28 8.96 -0.48
N GLN A 129 17.37 8.09 -0.03
CA GLN A 129 17.58 6.65 -0.17
C GLN A 129 17.42 6.21 -1.63
N PRO A 130 18.32 5.34 -2.13
CA PRO A 130 18.21 4.82 -3.48
C PRO A 130 16.99 3.90 -3.60
N VAL A 131 16.29 4.05 -4.72
CA VAL A 131 15.28 3.10 -5.16
C VAL A 131 15.90 2.09 -6.12
N VAL A 132 15.47 0.84 -6.04
CA VAL A 132 15.99 -0.27 -6.84
C VAL A 132 14.87 -1.10 -7.44
N GLU A 133 15.22 -1.81 -8.51
CA GLU A 133 14.35 -2.75 -9.21
C GLU A 133 14.22 -4.07 -8.43
N ASN A 134 13.04 -4.68 -8.48
CA ASN A 134 12.72 -6.03 -8.01
C ASN A 134 13.02 -6.28 -6.53
N HIS A 135 13.06 -5.22 -5.71
CA HIS A 135 13.25 -5.37 -4.28
C HIS A 135 12.03 -6.02 -3.63
N LEU A 136 12.27 -7.02 -2.78
CA LEU A 136 11.22 -7.86 -2.19
C LEU A 136 10.24 -7.08 -1.29
N ASN A 137 10.71 -6.00 -0.66
CA ASN A 137 9.85 -5.15 0.17
C ASN A 137 8.74 -4.46 -0.64
N GLY A 138 8.91 -4.28 -1.94
CA GLY A 138 7.89 -3.70 -2.83
C GLY A 138 7.17 -4.77 -3.64
N ALA A 139 7.93 -5.70 -4.23
CA ALA A 139 7.37 -6.76 -5.07
C ALA A 139 6.42 -7.68 -4.28
N GLY A 140 6.75 -8.03 -3.03
CA GLY A 140 5.90 -8.86 -2.18
C GLY A 140 4.52 -8.24 -1.93
N PRO A 141 4.45 -7.03 -1.34
CA PRO A 141 3.18 -6.32 -1.16
C PRO A 141 2.41 -6.09 -2.46
N PHE A 142 3.11 -5.83 -3.58
CA PHE A 142 2.46 -5.69 -4.88
C PHE A 142 1.74 -6.98 -5.30
N VAL A 143 2.39 -8.14 -5.21
CA VAL A 143 1.75 -9.43 -5.52
C VAL A 143 0.52 -9.66 -4.64
N TYR A 144 0.60 -9.39 -3.34
CA TYR A 144 -0.55 -9.50 -2.44
C TYR A 144 -1.69 -8.54 -2.85
N ALA A 145 -1.36 -7.31 -3.22
CA ALA A 145 -2.34 -6.34 -3.69
C ALA A 145 -3.01 -6.80 -5.01
N SER A 146 -2.25 -7.36 -5.95
CA SER A 146 -2.77 -7.89 -7.22
C SER A 146 -3.76 -9.03 -7.02
N VAL A 147 -3.43 -9.98 -6.15
CA VAL A 147 -4.34 -11.10 -5.82
C VAL A 147 -5.67 -10.59 -5.25
N GLU A 148 -5.63 -9.63 -4.33
CA GLU A 148 -6.85 -9.03 -3.77
C GLU A 148 -7.59 -8.15 -4.79
N PHE A 149 -6.88 -7.54 -5.74
CA PHE A 149 -7.49 -6.72 -6.80
C PHE A 149 -8.27 -7.59 -7.79
N GLU A 150 -7.68 -8.71 -8.21
CA GLU A 150 -8.33 -9.70 -9.07
C GLU A 150 -9.57 -10.30 -8.40
N ALA A 151 -9.46 -10.70 -7.12
CA ALA A 151 -10.59 -11.23 -6.35
C ALA A 151 -11.76 -10.22 -6.22
N LEU A 152 -11.48 -8.91 -6.24
CA LEU A 152 -12.52 -7.88 -6.21
C LEU A 152 -13.33 -7.83 -7.52
N GLN A 153 -12.71 -8.14 -8.67
CA GLN A 153 -13.38 -8.10 -9.99
C GLN A 153 -14.34 -9.28 -10.20
N GLU A 154 -14.13 -10.38 -9.48
CA GLU A 154 -14.96 -11.58 -9.55
C GLU A 154 -16.22 -11.51 -8.67
N THR A 155 -16.44 -10.40 -7.94
CA THR A 155 -17.52 -10.22 -6.95
C THR A 155 -18.37 -8.98 -7.21
#